data_AF-A0AAE1G7Q3-F1
#
_entry.id   AF-A0AAE1G7Q3-F1
#
_cell.length_a   1.000
_cell.length_b   1.000
_cell.length_c   1.000
_cell.angle_alpha   90.00
_cell.angle_beta   90.00
_cell.angle_gamma   90.00
#
_symmetry.space_group_name_H-M   'P 1'
#
loop_
_entity.id
_entity.type
_entity.pdbx_description
1 polymer ?
#
loop_
_entity_poly.entity_id
_entity_poly.type
_entity_poly.pdbx_seq_one_letter_code
_entity_poly.pdbx_strand_id
1 'polypeptide(L)'
;MKDTSSRELGSSAFLFTDALTLVSYVPTTSKKKKNMLLLSSMHLSPSLGQTGKPVIVEFYNKTKGGVDAFDQMSAIYSCGRCTNRWPMCIFYGMINTAAINSWVIHSENTSASGGAPPTRRKFKQEIAKTFIKPWATQRLNTPTLPTSLRGVISEFCKVVRERSHKVVIAASRFTVAYCEKCPAKKHRKTRFHCVKCDASICLSHCYALCVDCEGNQEDTHSSQEDTHSSQELSHSSQEDAHSSQQDAHSSQQDTHSSQELSHSSQEDTHSSQEDTHSSQELSHSSQEDTHSSQEDAHSSQEDTHSSQEDAHSSQEDIQSSQEDIQSSQEDTHSPQEDTHSSQEDTHSIQPTVSVLDDGEISAKLQPITLG
;
A
#
# COMPACT_ATOMS: atom_id res chain seq x y z
N MET A 1 -40.23 0.93 9.45
CA MET A 1 -39.77 1.02 8.04
C MET A 1 -40.42 -0.11 7.26
N LYS A 2 -40.95 0.13 6.05
CA LYS A 2 -41.65 -0.91 5.29
C LYS A 2 -40.74 -2.09 5.00
N ASP A 3 -41.28 -3.29 5.14
CA ASP A 3 -40.64 -4.53 4.72
C ASP A 3 -40.25 -4.45 3.23
N THR A 4 -39.00 -4.82 2.94
CA THR A 4 -38.42 -4.83 1.59
C THR A 4 -39.10 -5.81 0.64
N SER A 5 -39.84 -6.79 1.17
CA SER A 5 -40.63 -7.75 0.39
C SER A 5 -41.58 -7.06 -0.59
N SER A 6 -42.28 -6.03 -0.11
CA SER A 6 -43.30 -5.25 -0.83
C SER A 6 -42.77 -4.18 -1.78
N ARG A 7 -41.45 -3.92 -1.81
CA ARG A 7 -40.87 -2.82 -2.59
C ARG A 7 -40.33 -3.29 -3.94
N GLU A 8 -40.53 -2.46 -4.96
CA GLU A 8 -39.99 -2.67 -6.30
C GLU A 8 -38.50 -2.29 -6.38
N LEU A 9 -37.77 -2.96 -7.27
CA LEU A 9 -36.38 -2.65 -7.56
C LEU A 9 -36.29 -1.26 -8.21
N GLY A 10 -35.33 -0.44 -7.75
CA GLY A 10 -35.20 0.95 -8.20
C GLY A 10 -36.14 1.93 -7.48
N SER A 11 -37.08 1.45 -6.66
CA SER A 11 -37.96 2.34 -5.92
C SER A 11 -37.19 3.15 -4.86
N SER A 12 -37.58 4.42 -4.70
CA SER A 12 -37.08 5.31 -3.64
C SER A 12 -38.23 5.87 -2.81
N ALA A 13 -37.97 6.09 -1.53
CA ALA A 13 -38.88 6.77 -0.61
C ALA A 13 -38.09 7.81 0.17
N PHE A 14 -38.68 8.98 0.38
CA PHE A 14 -38.05 10.10 1.06
C PHE A 14 -38.85 10.44 2.32
N LEU A 15 -38.12 10.71 3.41
CA LEU A 15 -38.67 11.30 4.62
C LEU A 15 -37.95 12.62 4.85
N PHE A 16 -38.73 13.65 5.17
CA PHE A 16 -38.25 15.00 5.38
C PHE A 16 -38.47 15.42 6.82
N THR A 17 -37.50 16.15 7.33
CA THR A 17 -37.58 16.99 8.53
C THR A 17 -37.16 18.40 8.12
N ASP A 18 -37.28 19.37 9.02
CA ASP A 18 -36.94 20.77 8.72
C ASP A 18 -35.47 20.96 8.27
N ALA A 19 -34.57 20.08 8.69
CA ALA A 19 -33.13 20.19 8.42
C ALA A 19 -32.52 18.97 7.69
N LEU A 20 -33.18 17.82 7.68
CA LEU A 20 -32.63 16.56 7.18
C LEU A 20 -33.60 15.84 6.26
N THR A 21 -33.04 15.19 5.25
CA THR A 21 -33.73 14.28 4.34
C THR A 21 -33.14 12.89 4.49
N LEU A 22 -34.00 11.91 4.80
CA LEU A 22 -33.67 10.50 4.77
C LEU A 22 -34.20 9.88 3.48
N VAL A 23 -33.33 9.27 2.70
CA VAL A 23 -33.70 8.49 1.51
C VAL A 23 -33.57 7.01 1.79
N SER A 24 -34.58 6.27 1.35
CA SER A 24 -34.62 4.82 1.38
C SER A 24 -34.76 4.29 -0.04
N TYR A 25 -33.67 3.74 -0.58
CA TYR A 25 -33.54 3.32 -1.97
C TYR A 25 -33.32 1.81 -2.06
N VAL A 26 -34.05 1.13 -2.94
CA VAL A 26 -33.82 -0.30 -3.25
C VAL A 26 -33.03 -0.37 -4.56
N PRO A 27 -31.74 -0.74 -4.55
CA PRO A 27 -30.93 -0.78 -5.76
C PRO A 27 -31.44 -1.81 -6.76
N THR A 28 -31.41 -1.45 -8.05
CA THR A 28 -31.72 -2.38 -9.15
C THR A 28 -30.66 -3.45 -9.36
N THR A 29 -29.43 -3.20 -8.91
CA THR A 29 -28.26 -4.05 -9.19
C THR A 29 -28.07 -5.20 -8.19
N SER A 30 -28.86 -5.25 -7.11
CA SER A 30 -28.63 -6.22 -6.03
C SER A 30 -29.33 -7.55 -6.29
N LYS A 31 -28.59 -8.67 -6.26
CA LYS A 31 -29.14 -10.05 -6.39
C LYS A 31 -30.19 -10.38 -5.32
N LYS A 32 -30.13 -9.71 -4.16
CA LYS A 32 -31.14 -9.76 -3.09
C LYS A 32 -31.72 -8.36 -2.89
N LYS A 33 -33.03 -8.22 -2.68
CA LYS A 33 -33.66 -6.92 -2.34
C LYS A 33 -33.09 -6.41 -1.01
N LYS A 34 -32.16 -5.47 -1.07
CA LYS A 34 -31.58 -4.79 0.10
C LYS A 34 -31.96 -3.31 0.06
N ASN A 35 -32.36 -2.77 1.20
CA ASN A 35 -32.68 -1.35 1.32
C ASN A 35 -31.42 -0.56 1.70
N MET A 36 -31.12 0.49 0.95
CA MET A 36 -30.07 1.45 1.23
C MET A 36 -30.70 2.68 1.88
N LEU A 37 -30.19 3.04 3.06
CA LEU A 37 -30.63 4.22 3.80
C LEU A 37 -29.50 5.25 3.79
N LEU A 38 -29.79 6.46 3.33
CA LEU A 38 -28.85 7.58 3.38
C LEU A 38 -29.54 8.79 3.99
N LEU A 39 -28.85 9.45 4.91
CA LEU A 39 -29.30 10.69 5.53
C LEU A 39 -28.49 11.85 4.96
N SER A 40 -29.14 12.95 4.63
CA SER A 40 -28.49 14.15 4.10
C SER A 40 -29.08 15.42 4.70
N SER A 41 -28.22 16.33 5.13
CA SER A 41 -28.58 17.71 5.50
C SER A 41 -28.49 18.70 4.33
N MET A 42 -27.98 18.26 3.18
CA MET A 42 -27.69 19.14 2.03
C MET A 42 -28.78 19.09 0.95
N HIS A 43 -29.46 17.95 0.83
CA HIS A 43 -30.48 17.74 -0.19
C HIS A 43 -31.87 17.77 0.45
N LEU A 44 -32.56 18.91 0.40
CA LEU A 44 -33.86 19.11 1.05
C LEU A 44 -35.06 18.76 0.16
N SER A 45 -34.84 18.39 -1.10
CA SER A 45 -35.90 18.05 -2.06
C SER A 45 -35.79 16.60 -2.56
N PRO A 46 -36.92 15.94 -2.84
CA PRO A 46 -36.93 14.62 -3.47
C PRO A 46 -36.58 14.77 -4.95
N SER A 47 -35.29 14.76 -5.27
CA SER A 47 -34.80 14.81 -6.65
C SER A 47 -34.21 13.46 -7.07
N LEU A 48 -34.56 13.06 -8.29
CA LEU A 48 -33.95 11.93 -8.99
C LEU A 48 -32.89 12.48 -9.95
N GLY A 49 -31.75 11.80 -10.02
CA GLY A 49 -30.68 12.10 -10.96
C GLY A 49 -30.98 11.54 -12.36
N GLN A 50 -30.06 11.78 -13.29
CA GLN A 50 -30.19 11.36 -14.70
C GLN A 50 -30.29 9.84 -14.85
N THR A 51 -29.77 9.08 -13.88
CA THR A 51 -29.78 7.61 -13.92
C THR A 51 -31.05 6.99 -13.30
N GLY A 52 -32.02 7.81 -12.88
CA GLY A 52 -33.20 7.37 -12.14
C GLY A 52 -32.94 7.03 -10.67
N LYS A 53 -31.69 7.19 -10.21
CA LYS A 53 -31.31 7.05 -8.79
C LYS A 53 -31.57 8.35 -8.04
N PRO A 54 -31.86 8.31 -6.73
CA PRO A 54 -31.91 9.53 -5.92
C PRO A 54 -30.61 10.33 -6.00
N VAL A 55 -30.69 11.66 -6.12
CA VAL A 55 -29.50 12.54 -6.21
C VAL A 55 -28.57 12.33 -5.01
N ILE A 56 -29.14 12.10 -3.82
CA ILE A 56 -28.38 11.79 -2.60
C ILE A 56 -27.48 10.56 -2.79
N VAL A 57 -27.99 9.50 -3.43
CA VAL A 57 -27.25 8.26 -3.69
C VAL A 57 -26.15 8.50 -4.72
N GLU A 58 -26.43 9.26 -5.78
CA GLU A 58 -25.43 9.61 -6.79
C GLU A 58 -24.29 10.47 -6.18
N PHE A 59 -24.65 11.47 -5.37
CA PHE A 59 -23.69 12.33 -4.69
C PHE A 59 -22.83 11.55 -3.69
N TYR A 60 -23.45 10.67 -2.89
CA TYR A 60 -22.74 9.78 -1.97
C TYR A 60 -21.73 8.90 -2.71
N ASN A 61 -22.12 8.28 -3.82
CA ASN A 61 -21.21 7.43 -4.60
C ASN A 61 -20.02 8.20 -5.19
N LYS A 62 -20.21 9.47 -5.57
CA LYS A 62 -19.12 10.33 -6.05
C LYS A 62 -18.11 10.70 -4.95
N THR A 63 -18.55 10.81 -3.70
CA THR A 63 -17.72 11.36 -2.60
C THR A 63 -17.19 10.30 -1.63
N LYS A 64 -17.85 9.15 -1.48
CA LYS A 64 -17.49 8.09 -0.53
C LYS A 64 -16.09 7.49 -0.73
N GLY A 65 -15.53 7.61 -1.94
CA GLY A 65 -14.26 6.98 -2.32
C GLY A 65 -13.01 7.70 -1.83
N GLY A 66 -13.12 8.89 -1.23
CA GLY A 66 -11.93 9.70 -0.89
C GLY A 66 -10.97 9.01 0.10
N VAL A 67 -11.50 8.42 1.17
CA VAL A 67 -10.70 7.74 2.19
C VAL A 67 -10.15 6.41 1.67
N ASP A 68 -10.97 5.65 0.95
CA ASP A 68 -10.57 4.36 0.34
C ASP A 68 -9.47 4.55 -0.71
N ALA A 69 -9.60 5.58 -1.56
CA ALA A 69 -8.55 5.95 -2.50
C ALA A 69 -7.25 6.33 -1.77
N PHE A 70 -7.33 7.09 -0.68
CA PHE A 70 -6.16 7.41 0.14
C PHE A 70 -5.52 6.16 0.77
N ASP A 71 -6.33 5.23 1.29
CA ASP A 71 -5.86 3.99 1.89
C ASP A 71 -5.18 3.09 0.86
N GLN A 72 -5.83 2.88 -0.29
CA GLN A 72 -5.24 2.18 -1.44
C GLN A 72 -3.92 2.82 -1.86
N MET A 73 -3.86 4.15 -1.91
CA MET A 73 -2.65 4.89 -2.24
C MET A 73 -1.51 4.66 -1.21
N SER A 74 -1.86 4.59 0.07
CA SER A 74 -0.93 4.31 1.17
C SER A 74 -0.41 2.87 1.12
N ALA A 75 -1.27 1.91 0.81
CA ALA A 75 -0.94 0.48 0.73
C ALA A 75 0.06 0.15 -0.39
N ILE A 76 -0.17 0.66 -1.61
CA ILE A 76 0.67 0.34 -2.79
C ILE A 76 2.15 0.72 -2.60
N TYR A 77 2.44 1.81 -1.88
CA TYR A 77 3.81 2.25 -1.62
C TYR A 77 4.01 2.59 -0.13
N SER A 78 3.76 1.61 0.73
CA SER A 78 3.90 1.77 2.18
C SER A 78 5.36 1.74 2.65
N CYS A 79 5.70 2.60 3.61
CA CYS A 79 6.95 2.56 4.37
C CYS A 79 6.88 1.65 5.61
N GLY A 80 5.75 0.96 5.82
CA GLY A 80 5.54 0.05 6.94
C GLY A 80 6.56 -1.08 6.99
N ARG A 81 7.00 -1.43 8.20
CA ARG A 81 7.86 -2.58 8.48
C ARG A 81 7.29 -3.38 9.64
N CYS A 82 7.49 -4.70 9.61
CA CYS A 82 7.14 -5.57 10.73
C CYS A 82 7.88 -5.10 11.99
N THR A 83 7.12 -4.84 13.05
CA THR A 83 7.66 -4.30 14.28
C THR A 83 6.77 -4.68 15.46
N ASN A 84 7.39 -5.05 16.58
CA ASN A 84 6.66 -5.37 17.82
C ASN A 84 6.33 -4.11 18.64
N ARG A 85 6.57 -2.92 18.09
CA ARG A 85 6.37 -1.63 18.77
C ARG A 85 5.26 -0.86 18.06
N TRP A 86 4.04 -0.88 18.60
CA TRP A 86 2.90 -0.17 18.00
C TRP A 86 3.15 1.32 17.67
N PRO A 87 3.98 2.11 18.39
CA PRO A 87 4.23 3.49 18.00
C PRO A 87 4.93 3.62 16.64
N MET A 88 5.71 2.61 16.24
CA MET A 88 6.34 2.58 14.92
C MET A 88 5.29 2.44 13.81
N CYS A 89 4.18 1.73 14.06
CA CYS A 89 3.08 1.64 13.10
C CYS A 89 2.47 3.01 12.80
N ILE A 90 2.24 3.82 13.84
CA ILE A 90 1.76 5.20 13.69
C ILE A 90 2.78 6.03 12.94
N PHE A 91 4.06 5.94 13.32
CA PHE A 91 5.13 6.68 12.65
C PHE A 91 5.21 6.36 11.15
N TYR A 92 5.11 5.09 10.76
CA TYR A 92 5.06 4.71 9.34
C TYR A 92 3.82 5.26 8.64
N GLY A 93 2.67 5.23 9.31
CA GLY A 93 1.45 5.86 8.82
C GLY A 93 1.62 7.36 8.58
N MET A 94 2.24 8.08 9.51
CA MET A 94 2.55 9.51 9.37
C MET A 94 3.45 9.79 8.16
N ILE A 95 4.49 8.98 7.94
CA ILE A 95 5.36 9.11 6.77
C ILE A 95 4.58 8.90 5.47
N ASN A 96 3.74 7.86 5.41
CA ASN A 96 2.92 7.57 4.22
C ASN A 96 1.97 8.74 3.92
N THR A 97 1.26 9.23 4.94
CA THR A 97 0.34 10.37 4.82
C THR A 97 1.06 11.64 4.39
N ALA A 98 2.21 11.95 5.01
CA ALA A 98 3.01 13.10 4.63
C ALA A 98 3.46 13.02 3.17
N ALA A 99 3.96 11.87 2.72
CA ALA A 99 4.41 11.69 1.35
C ALA A 99 3.27 11.86 0.32
N ILE A 100 2.05 11.37 0.62
CA ILE A 100 0.87 11.56 -0.23
C ILE A 100 0.48 13.04 -0.27
N ASN A 101 0.34 13.68 0.89
CA ASN A 101 -0.08 15.08 0.96
C ASN A 101 0.94 16.02 0.28
N SER A 102 2.24 15.78 0.48
CA SER A 102 3.30 16.53 -0.22
C SER A 102 3.24 16.34 -1.73
N TRP A 103 2.92 15.13 -2.22
CA TRP A 103 2.75 14.90 -3.65
C TRP A 103 1.53 15.63 -4.22
N VAL A 104 0.39 15.62 -3.51
CA VAL A 104 -0.82 16.35 -3.92
C VAL A 104 -0.52 17.84 -4.08
N ILE A 105 0.12 18.46 -3.08
CA ILE A 105 0.52 19.88 -3.14
C ILE A 105 1.48 20.13 -4.30
N HIS A 106 2.51 19.30 -4.45
CA HIS A 106 3.48 19.45 -5.53
C HIS A 106 2.82 19.28 -6.91
N SER A 107 1.92 18.31 -7.05
CA SER A 107 1.21 18.03 -8.29
C SER A 107 0.35 19.22 -8.71
N GLU A 108 -0.40 19.79 -7.77
CA GLU A 108 -1.24 20.95 -8.03
C GLU A 108 -0.41 22.17 -8.44
N ASN A 109 0.68 22.46 -7.71
CA ASN A 109 1.57 23.58 -8.02
C ASN A 109 2.27 23.42 -9.37
N THR A 110 2.63 22.19 -9.74
CA THR A 110 3.27 21.90 -11.03
C THR A 110 2.29 22.12 -12.17
N SER A 111 1.06 21.61 -12.03
CA SER A 111 -0.03 21.81 -12.99
C SER A 111 -0.38 23.30 -13.15
N ALA A 112 -0.46 24.04 -12.04
CA ALA A 112 -0.71 25.49 -12.05
C ALA A 112 0.39 26.29 -12.75
N SER A 113 1.63 25.78 -12.75
CA SER A 113 2.78 26.38 -13.44
C SER A 113 2.90 25.95 -14.91
N GLY A 114 1.96 25.17 -15.43
CA GLY A 114 1.97 24.64 -16.80
C GLY A 114 2.90 23.43 -17.01
N GLY A 115 3.43 22.85 -15.94
CA GLY A 115 4.26 21.65 -15.99
C GLY A 115 3.45 20.36 -15.86
N ALA A 116 4.00 19.25 -16.36
CA ALA A 116 3.46 17.93 -16.09
C ALA A 116 3.93 17.42 -14.73
N PRO A 117 3.04 17.10 -13.77
CA PRO A 117 3.45 16.61 -12.46
C PRO A 117 4.12 15.24 -12.58
N PRO A 118 5.18 14.97 -11.79
CA PRO A 118 5.84 13.68 -11.81
C PRO A 118 4.92 12.59 -11.25
N THR A 119 5.12 11.36 -11.73
CA THR A 119 4.44 10.20 -11.14
C THR A 119 4.80 10.08 -9.66
N ARG A 120 3.86 9.58 -8.85
CA ARG A 120 4.04 9.43 -7.39
C ARG A 120 5.31 8.63 -7.03
N ARG A 121 5.64 7.60 -7.80
CA ARG A 121 6.86 6.79 -7.63
C ARG A 121 8.12 7.64 -7.81
N LYS A 122 8.21 8.41 -8.91
CA LYS A 122 9.34 9.30 -9.19
C LYS A 122 9.47 10.37 -8.10
N PHE A 123 8.35 10.96 -7.68
CA PHE A 123 8.33 11.94 -6.59
C PHE A 123 8.88 11.39 -5.27
N LYS A 124 8.42 10.20 -4.85
CA LYS A 124 8.95 9.53 -3.64
C LYS A 124 10.45 9.23 -3.76
N GLN A 125 10.92 8.80 -4.93
CA GLN A 125 12.34 8.57 -5.17
C GLN A 125 13.14 9.87 -5.01
N GLU A 126 12.71 10.97 -5.61
CA GLU A 126 13.42 12.25 -5.52
C GLU A 126 13.45 12.82 -4.09
N ILE A 127 12.36 12.69 -3.33
CA ILE A 127 12.36 13.04 -1.90
C ILE A 127 13.38 12.20 -1.13
N ALA A 128 13.37 10.89 -1.33
CA ALA A 128 14.30 9.99 -0.65
C ALA A 128 15.75 10.35 -0.98
N LYS A 129 16.06 10.59 -2.27
CA LYS A 129 17.40 11.02 -2.69
C LYS A 129 17.81 12.34 -2.04
N THR A 130 16.89 13.30 -1.98
CA THR A 130 17.12 14.62 -1.37
C THR A 130 17.47 14.51 0.10
N PHE A 131 16.73 13.69 0.86
CA PHE A 131 17.01 13.47 2.28
C PHE A 131 18.30 12.67 2.52
N ILE A 132 18.63 11.70 1.66
CA ILE A 132 19.84 10.88 1.80
C ILE A 132 21.10 11.68 1.46
N LYS A 133 21.05 12.57 0.46
CA LYS A 133 22.21 13.31 -0.07
C LYS A 133 23.11 14.00 0.98
N PRO A 134 22.62 14.80 1.95
CA PRO A 134 23.49 15.44 2.93
C PRO A 134 24.26 14.43 3.79
N TRP A 135 23.58 13.38 4.25
CA TRP A 135 24.19 12.31 5.05
C TRP A 135 25.17 11.46 4.24
N ALA A 136 24.85 11.19 2.98
CA ALA A 136 25.72 10.48 2.05
C ALA A 136 27.02 11.27 1.81
N THR A 137 26.93 12.58 1.57
CA THR A 137 28.08 13.47 1.44
C THR A 137 28.93 13.50 2.71
N GLN A 138 28.30 13.62 3.89
CA GLN A 138 29.03 13.59 5.16
C GLN A 138 29.79 12.26 5.36
N ARG A 139 29.17 11.14 4.98
CA ARG A 139 29.76 9.80 5.08
C ARG A 139 31.02 9.63 4.21
N LEU A 140 31.18 10.41 3.13
CA LEU A 140 32.42 10.41 2.33
C LEU A 140 33.63 10.91 3.13
N ASN A 141 33.44 11.68 4.19
CA ASN A 141 34.54 12.18 5.01
C ASN A 141 35.11 11.12 5.95
N THR A 142 34.46 9.96 6.10
CA THR A 142 34.96 8.87 6.94
C THR A 142 36.19 8.22 6.27
N PRO A 143 37.38 8.24 6.91
CA PRO A 143 38.61 7.74 6.29
C PRO A 143 38.58 6.22 6.07
N THR A 144 37.93 5.48 6.95
CA THR A 144 37.81 4.01 6.92
C THR A 144 36.70 3.49 5.98
N LEU A 145 36.05 4.38 5.20
CA LEU A 145 34.97 3.98 4.31
C LEU A 145 35.48 3.06 3.17
N PRO A 146 34.87 1.88 2.95
CA PRO A 146 35.26 0.97 1.89
C PRO A 146 35.24 1.63 0.50
N THR A 147 36.23 1.32 -0.35
CA THR A 147 36.40 1.95 -1.67
C THR A 147 35.21 1.73 -2.60
N SER A 148 34.58 0.56 -2.56
CA SER A 148 33.38 0.25 -3.36
C SER A 148 32.21 1.16 -2.97
N LEU A 149 31.93 1.24 -1.67
CA LEU A 149 30.85 2.08 -1.13
C LEU A 149 31.13 3.56 -1.35
N ARG A 150 32.39 3.98 -1.23
CA ARG A 150 32.82 5.34 -1.55
C ARG A 150 32.53 5.69 -3.01
N GLY A 151 32.79 4.76 -3.94
CA GLY A 151 32.46 4.93 -5.37
C GLY A 151 30.98 5.18 -5.60
N VAL A 152 30.12 4.31 -5.05
CA VAL A 152 28.65 4.42 -5.17
C VAL A 152 28.14 5.75 -4.60
N ILE A 153 28.62 6.14 -3.42
CA ILE A 153 28.20 7.40 -2.78
C ILE A 153 28.70 8.62 -3.58
N SER A 154 29.92 8.58 -4.11
CA SER A 154 30.45 9.66 -4.95
C SER A 154 29.64 9.84 -6.24
N GLU A 155 29.26 8.74 -6.89
CA GLU A 155 28.39 8.76 -8.06
C GLU A 155 26.99 9.29 -7.73
N PHE A 156 26.37 8.77 -6.67
CA PHE A 156 25.07 9.21 -6.18
C PHE A 156 25.04 10.72 -5.85
N CYS A 157 26.07 11.23 -5.18
CA CYS A 157 26.16 12.64 -4.82
C CYS A 157 26.61 13.54 -5.98
N LYS A 158 26.97 12.98 -7.15
CA LYS A 158 27.61 13.68 -8.27
C LYS A 158 28.87 14.45 -7.85
N VAL A 159 29.59 13.93 -6.85
CA VAL A 159 30.89 14.47 -6.48
C VAL A 159 31.88 13.93 -7.50
N VAL A 160 32.15 14.72 -8.53
CA VAL A 160 33.25 14.46 -9.46
C VAL A 160 34.52 14.49 -8.63
N ARG A 161 35.01 13.31 -8.29
CA ARG A 161 36.39 13.20 -7.85
C ARG A 161 37.18 13.51 -9.12
N GLU A 162 37.86 14.64 -9.14
CA GLU A 162 38.93 14.88 -10.12
C GLU A 162 39.84 13.66 -10.04
N ARG A 163 39.72 12.77 -11.04
CA ARG A 163 40.70 11.72 -11.24
C ARG A 163 41.90 12.44 -11.82
N SER A 164 42.64 13.15 -10.97
CA SER A 164 43.99 13.64 -11.26
C SER A 164 44.96 12.46 -11.29
N HIS A 165 44.60 11.40 -12.02
CA HIS A 165 45.50 10.31 -12.33
C HIS A 165 46.27 10.68 -13.58
N LYS A 166 47.09 11.73 -13.45
CA LYS A 166 48.37 11.73 -14.13
C LYS A 166 49.50 11.52 -13.11
N VAL A 167 49.92 10.27 -12.90
CA VAL A 167 50.85 9.87 -11.83
C VAL A 167 52.25 9.64 -12.40
N VAL A 168 53.16 10.58 -12.13
CA VAL A 168 54.61 10.40 -12.29
C VAL A 168 55.12 9.56 -11.11
N ILE A 169 56.10 8.67 -11.31
CA ILE A 169 56.66 7.81 -10.26
C ILE A 169 58.14 8.11 -10.00
N ALA A 170 58.54 8.05 -8.73
CA ALA A 170 59.95 8.04 -8.33
C ALA A 170 60.27 6.73 -7.58
N ALA A 171 61.48 6.23 -7.76
CA ALA A 171 61.96 5.06 -7.04
C ALA A 171 62.45 5.48 -5.64
N SER A 172 61.84 4.95 -4.58
CA SER A 172 62.39 5.08 -3.22
C SER A 172 63.64 4.21 -3.11
N ARG A 173 64.75 4.79 -2.63
CA ARG A 173 66.02 4.08 -2.45
C ARG A 173 66.05 3.22 -1.19
N PHE A 174 65.07 3.31 -0.28
CA PHE A 174 65.23 2.76 1.08
C PHE A 174 64.02 2.02 1.68
N THR A 175 62.80 2.16 1.16
CA THR A 175 61.60 1.54 1.79
C THR A 175 60.76 0.72 0.82
N VAL A 176 60.47 -0.54 1.19
CA VAL A 176 59.54 -1.43 0.46
C VAL A 176 58.19 -1.35 1.16
N ALA A 177 57.14 -0.95 0.43
CA ALA A 177 55.78 -0.83 0.93
C ALA A 177 54.81 -1.71 0.12
N TYR A 178 53.55 -1.82 0.56
CA TYR A 178 52.51 -2.52 -0.21
C TYR A 178 51.76 -1.56 -1.13
N CYS A 179 51.38 -2.02 -2.31
CA CYS A 179 50.65 -1.20 -3.27
C CYS A 179 49.23 -0.90 -2.78
N GLU A 180 48.93 0.38 -2.58
CA GLU A 180 47.62 0.88 -2.11
C GLU A 180 46.48 0.69 -3.13
N LYS A 181 46.82 0.51 -4.40
CA LYS A 181 45.85 0.27 -5.49
C LYS A 181 45.58 -1.21 -5.72
N CYS A 182 46.40 -2.11 -5.16
CA CYS A 182 46.13 -3.54 -5.24
C CYS A 182 45.09 -3.97 -4.18
N PRO A 183 44.22 -4.93 -4.49
CA PRO A 183 43.45 -5.63 -3.46
C PRO A 183 44.38 -6.20 -2.38
N ALA A 184 44.00 -6.08 -1.11
CA ALA A 184 44.82 -6.52 0.03
C ALA A 184 45.29 -7.98 -0.10
N LYS A 185 44.43 -8.87 -0.61
CA LYS A 185 44.73 -10.29 -0.87
C LYS A 185 45.95 -10.52 -1.78
N LYS A 186 46.30 -9.58 -2.66
CA LYS A 186 47.45 -9.73 -3.58
C LYS A 186 48.79 -9.46 -2.90
N HIS A 187 48.82 -8.83 -1.72
CA HIS A 187 50.03 -8.51 -0.94
C HIS A 187 51.21 -8.00 -1.79
N ARG A 188 50.92 -7.18 -2.80
CA ARG A 188 51.92 -6.77 -3.79
C ARG A 188 52.84 -5.70 -3.21
N LYS A 189 54.12 -6.05 -3.03
CA LYS A 189 55.16 -5.11 -2.60
C LYS A 189 55.63 -4.22 -3.75
N THR A 190 56.01 -2.99 -3.43
CA THR A 190 56.52 -2.00 -4.38
C THR A 190 57.60 -1.12 -3.73
N ARG A 191 58.49 -0.58 -4.56
CA ARG A 191 59.47 0.45 -4.21
C ARG A 191 59.16 1.79 -4.88
N PHE A 192 58.09 1.84 -5.65
CA PHE A 192 57.66 3.01 -6.41
C PHE A 192 56.54 3.72 -5.64
N HIS A 193 56.61 5.04 -5.62
CA HIS A 193 55.59 5.92 -5.07
C HIS A 193 55.16 6.93 -6.14
N CYS A 194 53.93 7.41 -6.02
CA CYS A 194 53.42 8.51 -6.81
C CYS A 194 54.15 9.82 -6.43
N VAL A 195 54.76 10.52 -7.38
CA VAL A 195 55.44 11.80 -7.13
C VAL A 195 54.46 12.89 -6.67
N LYS A 196 53.18 12.80 -7.07
CA LYS A 196 52.17 13.80 -6.68
C LYS A 196 51.55 13.58 -5.30
N CYS A 197 51.38 12.33 -4.87
CA CYS A 197 50.65 12.02 -3.63
C CYS A 197 51.38 11.06 -2.68
N ASP A 198 52.62 10.69 -3.01
CA ASP A 198 53.51 9.79 -2.27
C ASP A 198 52.94 8.38 -1.99
N ALA A 199 51.78 8.05 -2.57
CA ALA A 199 51.15 6.75 -2.41
C ALA A 199 52.00 5.63 -2.99
N SER A 200 52.16 4.54 -2.23
CA SER A 200 52.93 3.37 -2.64
C SER A 200 52.17 2.60 -3.73
N ILE A 201 52.71 2.52 -4.94
CA ILE A 201 52.03 1.91 -6.11
C ILE A 201 52.93 0.96 -6.89
N CYS A 202 52.38 -0.16 -7.38
CA CYS A 202 53.13 -1.11 -8.20
C CYS A 202 53.12 -0.73 -9.69
N LEU A 203 54.02 -1.33 -10.49
CA LEU A 203 54.16 -1.07 -11.92
C LEU A 203 52.89 -1.27 -12.76
N SER A 204 51.96 -2.13 -12.34
CA SER A 204 50.68 -2.31 -13.05
C SER A 204 49.65 -1.19 -12.77
N HIS A 205 49.93 -0.31 -11.81
CA HIS A 205 49.05 0.81 -11.41
C HIS A 205 49.73 2.16 -11.62
N CYS A 206 50.81 2.19 -12.39
CA CYS A 206 51.50 3.41 -12.80
C CYS A 206 51.91 3.31 -14.26
N TYR A 207 52.33 4.44 -14.82
CA TYR A 207 52.91 4.53 -16.15
C TYR A 207 54.10 5.50 -16.06
N ALA A 208 55.15 5.26 -16.85
CA ALA A 208 56.33 6.13 -16.88
C ALA A 208 56.14 7.22 -17.94
N LEU A 209 56.58 8.44 -17.65
CA LEU A 209 56.66 9.55 -18.61
C LEU A 209 58.13 9.98 -18.74
N CYS A 210 58.54 10.40 -19.94
CA CYS A 210 59.84 11.04 -20.13
C CYS A 210 59.79 12.52 -19.72
N VAL A 211 60.96 13.09 -19.44
CA VAL A 211 61.13 14.49 -18.99
C VAL A 211 60.58 15.48 -20.02
N ASP A 212 60.70 15.18 -21.32
CA ASP A 212 60.20 16.05 -22.39
C ASP A 212 58.66 16.08 -22.46
N CYS A 213 57.97 15.01 -22.05
CA CYS A 213 56.51 14.99 -21.94
C CYS A 213 56.00 15.63 -20.64
N GLU A 214 56.87 15.93 -19.68
CA GLU A 214 56.54 16.60 -18.42
C GLU A 214 56.43 18.12 -18.61
N GLY A 215 57.30 18.73 -19.41
CA GLY A 215 57.39 20.19 -19.60
C GLY A 215 56.43 20.82 -20.62
N ASN A 216 55.84 20.03 -21.53
CA ASN A 216 55.07 20.57 -22.66
C ASN A 216 53.62 21.01 -22.33
N GLN A 217 53.28 21.22 -21.06
CA GLN A 217 51.93 21.63 -20.62
C GLN A 217 51.81 23.13 -20.28
N GLU A 218 52.90 23.92 -20.31
CA GLU A 218 52.85 25.35 -19.95
C GLU A 218 53.12 26.34 -21.11
N ASP A 219 53.71 25.91 -22.24
CA ASP A 219 54.22 26.83 -23.28
C ASP A 219 53.49 26.84 -24.65
N THR A 220 52.20 26.50 -24.70
CA THR A 220 51.41 26.64 -25.95
C THR A 220 50.66 27.98 -26.03
N HIS A 221 51.38 29.11 -26.06
CA HIS A 221 50.73 30.41 -26.29
C HIS A 221 51.50 31.46 -27.13
N SER A 222 52.65 31.14 -27.75
CA SER A 222 53.47 32.16 -28.43
C SER A 222 53.88 31.89 -29.89
N SER A 223 53.26 30.93 -30.59
CA SER A 223 53.56 30.68 -32.01
C SER A 223 52.38 30.95 -32.95
N GLN A 224 51.40 31.77 -32.51
CA GLN A 224 50.15 31.96 -33.25
C GLN A 224 50.27 32.86 -34.50
N GLU A 225 51.26 33.75 -34.65
CA GLU A 225 51.13 34.77 -35.71
C GLU A 225 51.65 34.37 -37.11
N ASP A 226 52.59 33.42 -37.23
CA ASP A 226 53.10 33.01 -38.55
C ASP A 226 52.34 31.81 -39.16
N THR A 227 51.32 31.29 -38.47
CA THR A 227 50.52 30.13 -38.94
C THR A 227 49.13 30.52 -39.45
N HIS A 228 48.74 31.80 -39.37
CA HIS A 228 47.40 32.27 -39.76
C HIS A 228 47.22 32.52 -41.27
N SER A 229 48.28 32.67 -42.06
CA SER A 229 48.16 32.90 -43.51
C SER A 229 48.09 31.59 -44.33
N SER A 230 48.64 30.49 -43.82
CA SER A 230 48.54 29.16 -44.45
C SER A 230 47.31 28.35 -44.00
N GLN A 231 46.71 28.76 -42.87
CA GLN A 231 45.49 28.14 -42.33
C GLN A 231 44.23 28.53 -43.12
N GLU A 232 44.07 29.78 -43.56
CA GLU A 232 42.86 30.24 -44.29
C GLU A 232 42.57 29.45 -45.58
N LEU A 233 43.61 29.05 -46.33
CA LEU A 233 43.45 28.23 -47.54
C LEU A 233 43.23 26.73 -47.26
N SER A 234 43.60 26.27 -46.05
CA SER A 234 43.29 24.91 -45.56
C SER A 234 41.93 24.83 -44.86
N HIS A 235 41.44 25.95 -44.32
CA HIS A 235 40.14 26.05 -43.65
C HIS A 235 38.97 26.01 -44.63
N SER A 236 39.07 26.66 -45.80
CA SER A 236 38.02 26.56 -46.84
C SER A 236 37.83 25.13 -47.37
N SER A 237 38.91 24.34 -47.48
CA SER A 237 38.83 22.95 -47.93
C SER A 237 38.49 21.95 -46.81
N GLN A 238 38.71 22.32 -45.54
CA GLN A 238 38.20 21.57 -44.39
C GLN A 238 36.73 21.87 -44.09
N GLU A 239 36.20 23.07 -44.34
CA GLU A 239 34.79 23.40 -44.13
C GLU A 239 33.86 22.61 -45.06
N ASP A 240 34.24 22.41 -46.32
CA ASP A 240 33.50 21.54 -47.26
C ASP A 240 33.55 20.05 -46.85
N ALA A 241 34.67 19.60 -46.27
CA ALA A 241 34.82 18.26 -45.72
C ALA A 241 34.07 18.08 -44.38
N HIS A 242 33.96 19.13 -43.57
CA HIS A 242 33.21 19.13 -42.31
C HIS A 242 31.70 19.22 -42.54
N SER A 243 31.24 19.97 -43.54
CA SER A 243 29.83 20.01 -43.95
C SER A 243 29.33 18.62 -44.38
N SER A 244 30.10 17.95 -45.23
CA SER A 244 29.80 16.58 -45.68
C SER A 244 29.91 15.51 -44.57
N GLN A 245 30.81 15.69 -43.58
CA GLN A 245 30.83 14.84 -42.38
C GLN A 245 29.67 15.14 -41.42
N GLN A 246 29.21 16.38 -41.34
CA GLN A 246 28.12 16.79 -40.46
C GLN A 246 26.76 16.29 -41.00
N ASP A 247 26.58 16.25 -42.31
CA ASP A 247 25.45 15.58 -42.97
C ASP A 247 25.49 14.05 -42.74
N ALA A 248 26.67 13.44 -42.77
CA ALA A 248 26.86 12.03 -42.43
C ALA A 248 26.60 11.74 -40.94
N HIS A 249 26.94 12.66 -40.03
CA HIS A 249 26.64 12.55 -38.61
C HIS A 249 25.16 12.81 -38.30
N SER A 250 24.51 13.74 -39.00
CA SER A 250 23.07 13.98 -38.87
C SER A 250 22.28 12.74 -39.28
N SER A 251 22.63 12.11 -40.40
CA SER A 251 21.99 10.87 -40.86
C SER A 251 22.28 9.67 -39.94
N GLN A 252 23.45 9.62 -39.28
CA GLN A 252 23.71 8.64 -38.21
C GLN A 252 22.90 8.92 -36.94
N GLN A 253 22.69 10.19 -36.59
CA GLN A 253 21.90 10.57 -35.43
C GLN A 253 20.40 10.31 -35.66
N ASP A 254 19.90 10.49 -36.87
CA ASP A 254 18.53 10.14 -37.27
C ASP A 254 18.30 8.62 -37.24
N THR A 255 19.31 7.82 -37.64
CA THR A 255 19.24 6.35 -37.53
C THR A 255 19.33 5.87 -36.08
N HIS A 256 20.12 6.51 -35.22
CA HIS A 256 20.13 6.24 -33.78
C HIS A 256 18.83 6.66 -33.08
N SER A 257 18.24 7.79 -33.46
CA SER A 257 16.94 8.24 -32.95
C SER A 257 15.81 7.27 -33.34
N SER A 258 15.87 6.74 -34.56
CA SER A 258 14.94 5.70 -35.03
C SER A 258 15.12 4.36 -34.28
N GLN A 259 16.35 4.02 -33.88
CA GLN A 259 16.65 2.87 -33.04
C GLN A 259 16.16 3.05 -31.60
N GLU A 260 16.36 4.23 -31.00
CA GLU A 260 15.85 4.56 -29.66
C GLU A 260 14.32 4.52 -29.61
N LEU A 261 13.63 5.02 -30.65
CA LEU A 261 12.17 4.91 -30.77
C LEU A 261 11.71 3.45 -30.91
N SER A 262 12.49 2.61 -31.59
CA SER A 262 12.21 1.17 -31.69
C SER A 262 12.42 0.45 -30.36
N HIS A 263 13.45 0.84 -29.59
CA HIS A 263 13.71 0.30 -28.24
C HIS A 263 12.68 0.77 -27.22
N SER A 264 12.26 2.03 -27.25
CA SER A 264 11.16 2.55 -26.41
C SER A 264 9.86 1.78 -26.68
N SER A 265 9.56 1.48 -27.94
CA SER A 265 8.38 0.69 -28.33
C SER A 265 8.46 -0.77 -27.81
N GLN A 266 9.67 -1.34 -27.72
CA GLN A 266 9.91 -2.65 -27.11
C GLN A 266 9.77 -2.62 -25.59
N GLU A 267 10.24 -1.56 -24.93
CA GLU A 267 10.05 -1.38 -23.48
C GLU A 267 8.58 -1.18 -23.11
N ASP A 268 7.82 -0.42 -23.92
CA ASP A 268 6.37 -0.24 -23.73
C ASP A 268 5.59 -1.55 -23.90
N THR A 269 6.00 -2.42 -24.84
CA THR A 269 5.41 -3.75 -25.01
C THR A 269 5.77 -4.70 -23.87
N HIS A 270 6.98 -4.62 -23.32
CA HIS A 270 7.37 -5.38 -22.13
C HIS A 270 6.65 -4.88 -20.85
N SER A 271 6.50 -3.57 -20.67
CA SER A 271 5.72 -3.01 -19.54
C SER A 271 4.26 -3.45 -19.62
N SER A 272 3.67 -3.46 -20.82
CA SER A 272 2.30 -3.95 -21.02
C SER A 272 2.17 -5.43 -20.68
N GLN A 273 3.18 -6.27 -20.97
CA GLN A 273 3.18 -7.68 -20.57
C GLN A 273 3.29 -7.86 -19.05
N GLU A 274 4.14 -7.08 -18.37
CA GLU A 274 4.24 -7.09 -16.90
C GLU A 274 2.92 -6.67 -16.24
N ASP A 275 2.24 -5.65 -16.76
CA ASP A 275 0.91 -5.23 -16.28
C ASP A 275 -0.15 -6.33 -16.48
N THR A 276 -0.03 -7.10 -17.57
CA THR A 276 -0.92 -8.24 -17.84
C THR A 276 -0.68 -9.37 -16.84
N HIS A 277 0.58 -9.69 -16.54
CA HIS A 277 0.94 -10.70 -15.53
C HIS A 277 0.54 -10.28 -14.11
N SER A 278 0.72 -9.00 -13.76
CA SER A 278 0.31 -8.45 -12.47
C SER A 278 -1.20 -8.50 -12.28
N SER A 279 -1.97 -8.22 -13.34
CA SER A 279 -3.43 -8.37 -13.35
C SER A 279 -3.88 -9.83 -13.19
N GLN A 280 -3.09 -10.77 -13.70
CA GLN A 280 -3.35 -12.20 -13.58
C GLN A 280 -3.07 -12.71 -12.16
N GLU A 281 -1.98 -12.26 -11.53
CA GLU A 281 -1.71 -12.55 -10.11
C GLU A 281 -2.78 -11.98 -9.17
N LEU A 282 -3.24 -10.75 -9.41
CA LEU A 282 -4.36 -10.16 -8.64
C LEU A 282 -5.66 -10.95 -8.80
N SER A 283 -5.89 -11.53 -9.99
CA SER A 283 -7.04 -12.40 -10.24
C SER A 283 -6.93 -13.73 -9.49
N HIS A 284 -5.73 -14.31 -9.40
CA HIS A 284 -5.48 -15.52 -8.63
C HIS A 284 -5.58 -15.29 -7.12
N SER A 285 -5.02 -14.19 -6.59
CA SER A 285 -5.18 -13.82 -5.17
C SER A 285 -6.65 -13.60 -4.80
N SER A 286 -7.43 -12.96 -5.69
CA SER A 286 -8.86 -12.79 -5.48
C SER A 286 -9.62 -14.14 -5.46
N GLN A 287 -9.14 -15.14 -6.20
CA GLN A 287 -9.70 -16.49 -6.17
C GLN A 287 -9.37 -17.21 -4.86
N GLU A 288 -8.14 -17.08 -4.36
CA GLU A 288 -7.74 -17.63 -3.06
C GLU A 288 -8.55 -17.01 -1.91
N ASP A 289 -8.76 -15.69 -1.91
CA ASP A 289 -9.60 -15.01 -0.93
C ASP A 289 -11.06 -15.50 -0.97
N THR A 290 -11.59 -15.78 -2.17
CA THR A 290 -12.93 -16.35 -2.30
C THR A 290 -13.01 -17.79 -1.79
N HIS A 291 -11.95 -18.58 -1.95
CA HIS A 291 -11.87 -19.94 -1.40
C HIS A 291 -11.76 -19.92 0.12
N SER A 292 -10.91 -19.07 0.70
CA SER A 292 -10.84 -18.88 2.16
C SER A 292 -12.18 -18.46 2.75
N SER A 293 -12.88 -17.53 2.09
CA SER A 293 -14.21 -17.10 2.52
C SER A 293 -15.26 -18.21 2.44
N GLN A 294 -15.11 -19.19 1.54
CA GLN A 294 -15.96 -20.38 1.49
C GLN A 294 -15.65 -21.34 2.63
N GLU A 295 -14.37 -21.57 2.95
CA GLU A 295 -13.96 -22.42 4.08
C GLU A 295 -14.46 -21.85 5.41
N ASP A 296 -14.34 -20.54 5.65
CA ASP A 296 -14.89 -19.87 6.84
C ASP A 296 -16.41 -20.02 6.94
N ALA A 297 -17.12 -19.94 5.81
CA ALA A 297 -18.56 -20.13 5.76
C ALA A 297 -18.96 -21.60 6.06
N HIS A 298 -18.15 -22.57 5.62
CA HIS A 298 -18.34 -23.99 5.94
C HIS A 298 -18.07 -24.27 7.42
N SER A 299 -17.00 -23.72 8.00
CA SER A 299 -16.72 -23.81 9.44
C SER A 299 -17.87 -23.23 10.28
N SER A 300 -18.39 -22.07 9.86
CA SER A 300 -19.54 -21.44 10.53
C SER A 300 -20.80 -22.30 10.46
N GLN A 301 -20.98 -23.09 9.39
CA GLN A 301 -22.08 -24.03 9.25
C GLN A 301 -21.93 -25.23 10.18
N GLU A 302 -20.72 -25.78 10.31
CA GLU A 302 -20.43 -26.86 11.27
C GLU A 302 -20.67 -26.41 12.72
N ASP A 303 -20.25 -25.19 13.08
CA ASP A 303 -20.52 -24.62 14.41
C ASP A 303 -22.03 -24.48 14.69
N THR A 304 -22.82 -24.05 13.69
CA THR A 304 -24.28 -24.01 13.83
C THR A 304 -24.92 -25.39 13.95
N HIS A 305 -24.38 -26.40 13.26
CA HIS A 305 -24.84 -27.78 13.41
C HIS A 305 -24.52 -28.36 14.79
N SER A 306 -23.31 -28.13 15.30
CA SER A 306 -22.92 -28.53 16.66
C SER A 306 -23.82 -27.87 17.71
N SER A 307 -24.08 -26.56 17.57
CA SER A 307 -24.98 -25.84 18.47
C SER A 307 -26.41 -26.36 18.43
N GLN A 308 -26.85 -26.90 17.29
CA GLN A 308 -28.17 -27.51 17.14
C GLN A 308 -28.22 -28.89 17.81
N GLU A 309 -27.16 -29.69 17.70
CA GLU A 309 -27.03 -30.97 18.39
C GLU A 309 -27.01 -30.79 19.93
N ASP A 310 -26.29 -29.79 20.44
CA ASP A 310 -26.28 -29.45 21.86
C ASP A 310 -27.68 -29.03 22.36
N ALA A 311 -28.42 -28.28 21.54
CA ALA A 311 -29.80 -27.89 21.85
C ALA A 311 -30.75 -29.10 21.86
N HIS A 312 -30.56 -30.06 20.95
CA HIS A 312 -31.31 -31.32 20.94
C HIS A 312 -30.99 -32.19 22.16
N SER A 313 -29.72 -32.33 22.54
CA SER A 313 -29.31 -33.04 23.76
C SER A 313 -29.92 -32.40 25.01
N SER A 314 -29.90 -31.06 25.09
CA SER A 314 -30.53 -30.33 26.20
C SER A 314 -32.05 -30.55 26.26
N GLN A 315 -32.69 -30.76 25.10
CA GLN A 315 -34.12 -31.05 25.04
C GLN A 315 -34.44 -32.47 25.52
N GLU A 316 -33.58 -33.45 25.20
CA GLU A 316 -33.68 -34.82 25.71
C GLU A 316 -33.47 -34.87 27.23
N ASP A 317 -32.52 -34.11 27.77
CA ASP A 317 -32.30 -33.99 29.22
C ASP A 317 -33.52 -33.39 29.95
N ILE A 318 -34.18 -32.41 29.32
CA ILE A 318 -35.44 -31.83 29.84
C ILE A 318 -36.57 -32.86 29.81
N GLN A 319 -36.67 -33.68 28.77
CA GLN A 319 -37.68 -34.74 28.69
C GLN A 319 -37.44 -35.82 29.74
N SER A 320 -36.20 -36.28 29.90
CA SER A 320 -35.80 -37.22 30.94
C SER A 320 -36.15 -36.68 32.34
N SER A 321 -35.84 -35.41 32.59
CA SER A 321 -36.21 -34.74 33.84
C SER A 321 -37.73 -34.64 34.05
N GLN A 322 -38.53 -34.51 32.98
CA GLN A 322 -39.99 -34.53 33.08
C GLN A 322 -40.53 -35.94 33.39
N GLU A 323 -39.93 -36.98 32.83
CA GLU A 323 -40.25 -38.38 33.15
C GLU A 323 -39.90 -38.72 34.60
N ASP A 324 -38.75 -38.25 35.10
CA ASP A 324 -38.37 -38.39 36.51
C ASP A 324 -39.34 -37.66 37.46
N ILE A 325 -39.84 -36.47 37.07
CA ILE A 325 -40.87 -35.75 37.81
C ILE A 325 -42.19 -36.52 37.80
N GLN A 326 -42.58 -37.13 36.68
CA GLN A 326 -43.79 -37.95 36.60
C GLN A 326 -43.68 -39.24 37.43
N SER A 327 -42.54 -39.93 37.40
CA SER A 327 -42.27 -41.08 38.27
C SER A 327 -42.32 -40.69 39.74
N SER A 328 -41.76 -39.53 40.09
CA SER A 328 -41.81 -39.00 41.46
C SER A 328 -43.25 -38.65 41.89
N GLN A 329 -44.11 -38.23 40.95
CA GLN A 329 -45.54 -38.01 41.22
C GLN A 329 -46.29 -39.32 41.45
N GLU A 330 -46.00 -40.37 40.67
CA GLU A 330 -46.55 -41.72 40.92
C GLU A 330 -46.07 -42.30 42.26
N ASP A 331 -44.81 -42.08 42.63
CA ASP A 331 -44.26 -42.47 43.95
C ASP A 331 -44.90 -41.68 45.10
N THR A 332 -45.37 -40.45 44.88
CA THR A 332 -46.18 -39.71 45.88
C THR A 332 -47.64 -40.16 45.97
N HIS A 333 -48.16 -40.82 44.93
CA HIS A 333 -49.51 -41.41 44.95
C HIS A 333 -49.57 -42.81 45.58
N SER A 334 -48.47 -43.56 45.57
CA SER A 334 -48.37 -44.85 46.29
C SER A 334 -48.66 -44.77 47.81
N PRO A 335 -48.12 -43.80 48.58
CA PRO A 335 -48.45 -43.69 50.00
C PRO A 335 -49.85 -43.12 50.27
N GLN A 336 -50.52 -42.50 49.29
CA GLN A 336 -51.93 -42.06 49.42
C GLN A 336 -52.91 -43.24 49.39
N GLU A 337 -52.65 -44.28 48.59
CA GLU A 337 -53.45 -45.52 48.65
C GLU A 337 -53.23 -46.28 49.97
N ASP A 338 -52.01 -46.28 50.50
CA ASP A 338 -51.71 -46.86 51.83
C ASP A 338 -52.29 -46.05 53.00
N THR A 339 -52.46 -44.72 52.84
CA THR A 339 -53.17 -43.90 53.84
C THR A 339 -54.70 -44.03 53.74
N HIS A 340 -55.25 -44.35 52.56
CA HIS A 340 -56.67 -44.69 52.44
C HIS A 340 -56.98 -46.08 52.99
N SER A 341 -56.07 -47.06 52.90
CA SER A 341 -56.25 -48.36 53.57
C SER A 341 -56.15 -48.28 55.11
N SER A 342 -55.49 -47.25 55.65
CA SER A 342 -55.32 -47.06 57.10
C SER A 342 -56.39 -46.15 57.74
N GLN A 343 -57.19 -45.45 56.92
CA GLN A 343 -58.31 -44.60 57.39
C GLN A 343 -59.69 -45.28 57.34
N GLU A 344 -59.82 -46.47 56.73
CA GLU A 344 -61.08 -47.25 56.80
C GLU A 344 -61.28 -47.96 58.15
N ASP A 345 -60.25 -48.10 58.99
CA ASP A 345 -60.34 -48.79 60.29
C ASP A 345 -60.59 -47.87 61.51
N THR A 346 -60.71 -46.54 61.33
CA THR A 346 -61.07 -45.64 62.44
C THR A 346 -62.11 -44.59 62.02
N HIS A 347 -63.28 -44.70 62.65
CA HIS A 347 -64.40 -43.76 62.65
C HIS A 347 -65.51 -43.95 61.59
N SER A 348 -66.25 -45.04 61.81
CA SER A 348 -67.71 -44.95 61.95
C SER A 348 -68.06 -43.77 62.89
N ILE A 349 -68.75 -42.75 62.37
CA ILE A 349 -69.78 -41.88 62.98
C ILE A 349 -69.89 -40.57 62.14
N GLN A 350 -71.05 -40.38 61.51
CA GLN A 350 -71.54 -39.16 60.82
C GLN A 350 -71.87 -38.02 61.84
N PRO A 351 -72.36 -36.78 61.50
CA PRO A 351 -72.86 -36.27 60.21
C PRO A 351 -72.59 -34.75 59.82
N THR A 352 -72.73 -34.47 58.52
CA THR A 352 -73.37 -33.31 57.78
C THR A 352 -73.12 -31.81 58.14
N VAL A 353 -72.88 -30.94 57.11
CA VAL A 353 -73.78 -29.85 56.57
C VAL A 353 -73.06 -28.76 55.69
N SER A 354 -73.66 -28.49 54.50
CA SER A 354 -73.76 -27.35 53.52
C SER A 354 -72.73 -26.21 53.32
N VAL A 355 -72.25 -25.84 52.10
CA VAL A 355 -72.77 -25.14 50.85
C VAL A 355 -72.53 -23.60 50.80
N LEU A 356 -72.11 -23.10 49.60
CA LEU A 356 -72.29 -21.77 48.91
C LEU A 356 -71.00 -20.91 48.76
N ASP A 357 -70.70 -20.16 47.69
CA ASP A 357 -71.15 -19.97 46.28
C ASP A 357 -70.15 -18.94 45.63
N ASP A 358 -70.36 -18.58 44.36
CA ASP A 358 -69.46 -18.08 43.32
C ASP A 358 -69.02 -16.58 43.36
N GLY A 359 -68.06 -16.20 42.50
CA GLY A 359 -67.89 -14.80 42.05
C GLY A 359 -66.60 -14.44 41.27
N GLU A 360 -66.72 -14.27 39.96
CA GLU A 360 -65.68 -13.90 38.96
C GLU A 360 -65.62 -12.35 38.74
N ILE A 361 -64.44 -11.77 38.39
CA ILE A 361 -64.28 -10.34 38.03
C ILE A 361 -63.37 -10.17 36.80
N SER A 362 -63.84 -9.40 35.81
CA SER A 362 -63.13 -8.93 34.60
C SER A 362 -62.75 -7.44 34.72
N ALA A 363 -61.53 -7.05 34.30
CA ALA A 363 -61.04 -5.66 34.33
C ALA A 363 -60.53 -5.14 32.97
N LYS A 364 -60.84 -3.88 32.67
CA LYS A 364 -60.55 -3.13 31.42
C LYS A 364 -59.70 -1.89 31.78
N LEU A 365 -58.58 -1.65 31.09
CA LEU A 365 -57.65 -0.52 31.31
C LEU A 365 -57.89 0.62 30.31
N GLN A 366 -57.77 1.88 30.79
CA GLN A 366 -57.85 3.13 30.01
C GLN A 366 -56.45 3.72 29.71
N PRO A 367 -56.29 4.56 28.67
CA PRO A 367 -54.99 5.12 28.27
C PRO A 367 -54.66 6.49 28.92
N ILE A 368 -53.35 6.73 29.06
CA ILE A 368 -52.72 7.91 29.68
C ILE A 368 -52.51 9.02 28.63
N THR A 369 -52.90 10.26 28.95
CA THR A 369 -52.49 11.49 28.24
C THR A 369 -51.33 12.16 28.98
N LEU A 370 -50.26 12.47 28.26
CA LEU A 370 -49.14 13.30 28.70
C LEU A 370 -49.44 14.78 28.48
N GLY A 371 -49.13 15.61 29.47
CA GLY A 371 -48.98 17.07 29.35
C GLY A 371 -47.52 17.47 29.46
#